data_AF-A0A6C0K8B1-F1
#
_entry.id   AF-A0A6C0K8B1-F1
#
_cell.length_a   1.000
_cell.length_b   1.000
_cell.length_c   1.000
_cell.angle_alpha   90.00
_cell.angle_beta   90.00
_cell.angle_gamma   90.00
#
_symmetry.space_group_name_H-M   'P 1'
#
loop_
_entity.id
_entity.type
_entity.pdbx_description
1 polymer ?
#
loop_
_entity_poly.entity_id
_entity_poly.type
_entity_poly.pdbx_seq_one_letter_code
_entity_poly.pdbx_strand_id
1 'polypeptide(L)'
;MIKAAIFILTQNTTERKVYLKTSLYFLFKNFNAKYKYPVIILHEGNYTEDAMKDIITGIRGECRGLVSFKEIDKEDFVIPSHINTDKMNEIIDLRIVPYWRNQKYRSMCNFWLKNFYKYTTGYEYVMRIDDDSIIEEPIKYDLFELMRDKDYTYMSNIIHLDCSLCNYGMKEFFIKYNEAAEATAEATAEATAEATAESTQTPTIKTTRDKINELFMEHTLKSDSGYFENFKKLYKGINDAEYLGDSVELSMPFMYYNNFNIISVDTWNKPEIQDIVKKIDEQGYIYYCRWGDAPLQTIILSLYDSSRITKVNFKYSKRLQREAFKDDNGALHSFMPNDYENNSCIAKNSQNERSECVAAAAKNLQK
;
A
#
# COMPACT_ATOMS: atom_id res chain seq x y z
N MET A 1 6.65 -11.07 -25.41
CA MET A 1 5.57 -11.23 -24.41
C MET A 1 6.13 -10.70 -23.11
N ILE A 2 5.40 -9.80 -22.43
CA ILE A 2 5.85 -9.22 -21.16
C ILE A 2 6.02 -10.33 -20.13
N LYS A 3 7.12 -10.31 -19.40
CA LYS A 3 7.30 -11.19 -18.24
C LYS A 3 6.52 -10.58 -17.07
N ALA A 4 5.27 -10.98 -16.90
CA ALA A 4 4.46 -10.51 -15.80
C ALA A 4 3.72 -11.64 -15.10
N ALA A 5 3.31 -11.38 -13.86
CA ALA A 5 2.60 -12.34 -13.03
C ALA A 5 1.60 -11.64 -12.10
N ILE A 6 0.59 -12.39 -11.69
CA ILE A 6 -0.43 -11.97 -10.73
C ILE A 6 -0.15 -12.65 -9.39
N PHE A 7 -0.09 -11.90 -8.30
CA PHE A 7 0.24 -12.39 -6.97
C PHE A 7 -0.93 -12.17 -6.02
N ILE A 8 -1.22 -13.20 -5.22
CA ILE A 8 -2.25 -13.18 -4.18
C ILE A 8 -1.65 -13.73 -2.90
N LEU A 9 -1.62 -12.96 -1.81
CA LEU A 9 -1.23 -13.45 -0.49
C LEU A 9 -2.48 -13.83 0.29
N THR A 10 -2.54 -15.05 0.81
CA THR A 10 -3.72 -15.55 1.53
C THR A 10 -3.38 -16.61 2.57
N GLN A 11 -4.38 -17.00 3.35
CA GLN A 11 -4.27 -18.00 4.42
C GLN A 11 -5.32 -19.09 4.21
N ASN A 12 -4.96 -20.34 4.53
CA ASN A 12 -5.86 -21.48 4.47
C ASN A 12 -6.88 -21.47 5.62
N THR A 13 -7.86 -20.58 5.52
CA THR A 13 -9.05 -20.57 6.39
C THR A 13 -10.30 -20.80 5.55
N THR A 14 -11.39 -21.27 6.15
CA THR A 14 -12.65 -21.50 5.43
C THR A 14 -13.13 -20.25 4.71
N GLU A 15 -13.13 -19.11 5.39
CA GLU A 15 -13.57 -17.82 4.86
C GLU A 15 -12.67 -17.34 3.71
N ARG A 16 -11.35 -17.33 3.91
CA ARG A 16 -10.38 -16.86 2.90
C ARG A 16 -10.36 -17.74 1.65
N LYS A 17 -10.57 -19.06 1.79
CA LYS A 17 -10.73 -19.95 0.62
C LYS A 17 -11.95 -19.60 -0.22
N VAL A 18 -13.07 -19.23 0.40
CA VAL A 18 -14.27 -18.79 -0.33
C VAL A 18 -13.98 -17.48 -1.08
N TYR A 19 -13.31 -16.53 -0.43
CA TYR A 19 -12.90 -15.28 -1.06
C TYR A 19 -11.97 -15.54 -2.25
N LEU A 20 -10.90 -16.30 -2.03
CA LEU A 20 -9.94 -16.65 -3.07
C LEU A 20 -10.60 -17.31 -4.28
N LYS A 21 -11.48 -18.30 -4.07
CA LYS A 21 -12.21 -18.95 -5.17
C LYS A 21 -13.06 -17.95 -5.95
N THR A 22 -13.73 -17.05 -5.24
CA THR A 22 -14.57 -16.01 -5.85
C THR A 22 -13.72 -15.01 -6.64
N SER A 23 -12.64 -14.51 -6.04
CA SER A 23 -11.69 -13.60 -6.69
C SER A 23 -11.10 -14.22 -7.95
N LEU A 24 -10.61 -15.47 -7.88
CA LEU A 24 -10.08 -16.21 -9.02
C LEU A 24 -11.13 -16.39 -10.13
N TYR A 25 -12.36 -16.74 -9.78
CA TYR A 25 -13.44 -16.87 -10.77
C TYR A 25 -13.62 -15.58 -11.58
N PHE A 26 -13.71 -14.43 -10.89
CA PHE A 26 -13.89 -13.14 -11.55
C PHE A 26 -12.63 -12.68 -12.28
N LEU A 27 -11.44 -12.90 -11.72
CA LEU A 27 -10.16 -12.62 -12.38
C LEU A 27 -10.07 -13.35 -13.73
N PHE A 28 -10.35 -14.66 -13.76
CA PHE A 28 -10.31 -15.41 -15.02
C PHE A 28 -11.45 -15.00 -15.96
N LYS A 29 -12.67 -14.81 -15.44
CA LYS A 29 -13.82 -14.40 -16.25
C LYS A 29 -13.58 -13.08 -16.97
N ASN A 30 -12.96 -12.11 -16.29
CA ASN A 30 -12.94 -10.72 -16.74
C ASN A 30 -11.58 -10.24 -17.25
N PHE A 31 -10.50 -10.98 -17.01
CA PHE A 31 -9.15 -10.61 -17.46
C PHE A 31 -8.35 -11.82 -17.92
N ASN A 32 -8.04 -12.74 -16.99
CA ASN A 32 -6.90 -13.62 -17.19
C ASN A 32 -7.18 -14.87 -18.07
N ALA A 33 -8.45 -15.20 -18.35
CA ALA A 33 -8.75 -16.24 -19.34
C ALA A 33 -8.36 -15.79 -20.76
N LYS A 34 -8.29 -14.48 -21.02
CA LYS A 34 -7.85 -13.91 -22.31
C LYS A 34 -6.33 -13.77 -22.37
N TYR A 35 -5.70 -13.20 -21.35
CA TYR A 35 -4.27 -12.82 -21.40
C TYR A 35 -3.30 -13.87 -20.85
N LYS A 36 -3.79 -14.86 -20.09
CA LYS A 36 -3.04 -16.07 -19.71
C LYS A 36 -1.74 -15.81 -18.91
N TYR A 37 -1.71 -14.80 -18.04
CA TYR A 37 -0.59 -14.57 -17.13
C TYR A 37 -0.58 -15.60 -15.98
N PRO A 38 0.59 -16.01 -15.47
CA PRO A 38 0.67 -16.85 -14.29
C PRO A 38 0.08 -16.15 -13.06
N VAL A 39 -0.61 -16.92 -12.22
CA VAL A 39 -1.19 -16.52 -10.94
C VAL A 39 -0.47 -17.29 -9.83
N ILE A 40 0.22 -16.58 -8.96
CA ILE A 40 1.04 -17.13 -7.89
C ILE A 40 0.36 -16.82 -6.57
N ILE A 41 -0.11 -17.86 -5.89
CA ILE A 41 -0.75 -17.76 -4.59
C ILE A 41 0.30 -17.98 -3.51
N LEU A 42 0.64 -16.91 -2.81
CA LEU A 42 1.55 -16.90 -1.67
C LEU A 42 0.84 -17.31 -0.38
N HIS A 43 1.51 -18.09 0.45
CA HIS A 43 0.99 -18.50 1.76
C HIS A 43 2.10 -18.80 2.78
N GLU A 44 1.77 -18.70 4.07
CA GLU A 44 2.67 -18.93 5.22
C GLU A 44 2.87 -20.44 5.54
N GLY A 45 2.88 -21.32 4.53
CA GLY A 45 3.01 -22.78 4.73
C GLY A 45 1.75 -23.49 5.29
N ASN A 46 0.60 -22.80 5.34
CA ASN A 46 -0.64 -23.37 5.89
C ASN A 46 -1.58 -24.03 4.86
N TYR A 47 -1.27 -24.00 3.57
CA TYR A 47 -2.06 -24.66 2.53
C TYR A 47 -1.69 -26.15 2.42
N THR A 48 -2.68 -27.02 2.64
CA THR A 48 -2.53 -28.46 2.41
C THR A 48 -2.67 -28.80 0.93
N GLU A 49 -2.15 -29.95 0.49
CA GLU A 49 -2.32 -30.44 -0.89
C GLU A 49 -3.80 -30.51 -1.31
N ASP A 50 -4.66 -31.00 -0.42
CA ASP A 50 -6.10 -31.06 -0.66
C ASP A 50 -6.71 -29.66 -0.80
N ALA A 51 -6.30 -28.69 0.02
CA ALA A 51 -6.77 -27.32 -0.10
C ALA A 51 -6.31 -26.68 -1.42
N MET A 52 -5.06 -26.89 -1.82
CA MET A 52 -4.54 -26.41 -3.12
C MET A 52 -5.31 -27.03 -4.28
N LYS A 53 -5.57 -28.34 -4.24
CA LYS A 53 -6.37 -29.06 -5.24
C LYS A 53 -7.81 -28.57 -5.30
N ASP A 54 -8.43 -28.30 -4.15
CA ASP A 54 -9.79 -27.74 -4.05
C ASP A 54 -9.89 -26.34 -4.67
N ILE A 55 -8.87 -25.48 -4.48
CA ILE A 55 -8.80 -24.18 -5.18
C ILE A 55 -8.65 -24.38 -6.69
N ILE A 56 -7.69 -25.20 -7.14
CA ILE A 56 -7.38 -25.38 -8.57
C ILE A 56 -8.56 -26.01 -9.33
N THR A 57 -9.26 -26.97 -8.73
CA THR A 57 -10.40 -27.63 -9.40
C THR A 57 -11.57 -26.68 -9.65
N GLY A 58 -11.73 -25.63 -8.82
CA GLY A 58 -12.71 -24.54 -9.01
C GLY A 58 -12.40 -23.58 -10.17
N ILE A 59 -11.22 -23.69 -10.78
CA ILE A 59 -10.80 -22.86 -11.91
C ILE A 59 -11.18 -23.57 -13.23
N ARG A 60 -11.53 -22.76 -14.24
CA ARG A 60 -11.80 -23.23 -15.62
C ARG A 60 -10.66 -24.12 -16.12
N GLY A 61 -11.00 -25.26 -16.73
CA GLY A 61 -10.06 -26.34 -17.05
C GLY A 61 -8.81 -25.86 -17.78
N GLU A 62 -8.98 -25.04 -18.81
CA GLU A 62 -7.94 -24.47 -19.65
C GLU A 62 -7.08 -23.38 -18.96
N CYS A 63 -7.47 -22.94 -17.76
CA CYS A 63 -6.76 -21.93 -16.98
C CYS A 63 -6.07 -22.51 -15.73
N ARG A 64 -6.30 -23.79 -15.40
CA ARG A 64 -5.75 -24.41 -14.17
C ARG A 64 -4.22 -24.38 -14.13
N GLY A 65 -3.56 -24.60 -15.27
CA GLY A 65 -2.11 -24.58 -15.38
C GLY A 65 -1.48 -23.19 -15.20
N LEU A 66 -2.29 -22.13 -15.11
CA LEU A 66 -1.80 -20.78 -14.81
C LEU A 66 -1.66 -20.53 -13.32
N VAL A 67 -2.22 -21.38 -12.45
CA VAL A 67 -2.25 -21.12 -11.01
C VAL A 67 -1.28 -22.05 -10.29
N SER A 68 -0.41 -21.44 -9.49
CA SER A 68 0.57 -22.14 -8.64
C SER A 68 0.55 -21.59 -7.23
N PHE A 69 0.94 -22.42 -6.26
CA PHE A 69 1.13 -22.02 -4.88
C PHE A 69 2.62 -21.90 -4.59
N LYS A 70 2.98 -20.92 -3.76
CA LYS A 70 4.34 -20.71 -3.30
C LYS A 70 4.31 -20.38 -1.81
N GLU A 71 4.93 -21.24 -1.03
CA GLU A 71 5.21 -20.94 0.38
C GLU A 71 6.22 -19.80 0.46
N ILE A 72 5.93 -18.82 1.31
CA ILE A 72 6.87 -17.75 1.66
C ILE A 72 7.81 -18.22 2.75
N ASP A 73 9.05 -17.74 2.70
CA ASP A 73 10.05 -17.96 3.72
C ASP A 73 9.52 -17.40 5.05
N LYS A 74 9.71 -18.16 6.14
CA LYS A 74 9.10 -17.86 7.43
C LYS A 74 9.56 -16.52 7.98
N GLU A 75 10.81 -16.17 7.71
CA GLU A 75 11.48 -14.94 8.11
C GLU A 75 10.86 -13.70 7.47
N ASP A 76 10.16 -13.86 6.34
CA ASP A 76 9.56 -12.74 5.60
C ASP A 76 8.20 -12.30 6.18
N PHE A 77 7.71 -12.98 7.23
CA PHE A 77 6.42 -12.68 7.87
C PHE A 77 6.48 -12.56 9.41
N VAL A 78 7.68 -12.59 9.99
CA VAL A 78 7.89 -12.40 11.44
C VAL A 78 8.05 -10.91 11.80
N ILE A 79 7.86 -10.59 13.08
CA ILE A 79 8.21 -9.26 13.58
C ILE A 79 9.75 -9.12 13.56
N PRO A 80 10.31 -8.02 13.02
CA PRO A 80 11.73 -7.76 13.07
C PRO A 80 12.26 -7.67 14.50
N SER A 81 13.50 -8.13 14.71
CA SER A 81 14.11 -8.23 16.05
C SER A 81 14.33 -6.90 16.75
N HIS A 82 14.41 -5.78 16.01
CA HIS A 82 14.54 -4.44 16.59
C HIS A 82 13.23 -3.89 17.15
N ILE A 83 12.09 -4.54 16.90
CA ILE A 83 10.80 -4.13 17.43
C ILE A 83 10.61 -4.70 18.84
N ASN A 84 10.53 -3.81 19.83
CA ASN A 84 10.01 -4.14 21.16
C ASN A 84 8.54 -4.62 21.04
N THR A 85 8.35 -5.93 21.16
CA THR A 85 7.05 -6.59 20.97
C THR A 85 6.06 -6.29 22.09
N ASP A 86 6.52 -6.09 23.32
CA ASP A 86 5.65 -5.73 24.45
C ASP A 86 5.05 -4.33 24.23
N LYS A 87 5.90 -3.35 23.91
CA LYS A 87 5.46 -1.99 23.55
C LYS A 87 4.50 -1.99 22.37
N MET A 88 4.78 -2.80 21.34
CA MET A 88 3.89 -2.95 20.18
C MET A 88 2.51 -3.49 20.60
N ASN A 89 2.48 -4.55 21.43
CA ASN A 89 1.23 -5.16 21.88
C ASN A 89 0.41 -4.20 22.75
N GLU A 90 1.06 -3.48 23.66
CA GLU A 90 0.41 -2.43 24.45
C GLU A 90 -0.26 -1.38 23.56
N ILE A 91 0.43 -0.90 22.52
CA ILE A 91 -0.14 0.08 21.58
C ILE A 91 -1.28 -0.51 20.73
N ILE A 92 -1.19 -1.79 20.34
CA ILE A 92 -2.26 -2.48 19.61
C ILE A 92 -3.54 -2.55 20.47
N ASP A 93 -3.38 -2.85 21.76
CA ASP A 93 -4.49 -2.99 22.70
C ASP A 93 -5.20 -1.67 23.01
N LEU A 94 -4.56 -0.52 22.73
CA LEU A 94 -5.21 0.80 22.81
C LEU A 94 -6.36 0.97 21.81
N ARG A 95 -6.40 0.19 20.72
CA ARG A 95 -7.45 0.23 19.68
C ARG A 95 -7.79 1.66 19.22
N ILE A 96 -6.75 2.42 18.84
CA ILE A 96 -6.82 3.85 18.53
C ILE A 96 -7.93 4.22 17.54
N VAL A 97 -8.20 3.35 16.56
CA VAL A 97 -9.29 3.46 15.59
C VAL A 97 -9.85 2.07 15.23
N PRO A 98 -11.07 1.95 14.67
CA PRO A 98 -11.69 0.66 14.37
C PRO A 98 -10.84 -0.26 13.47
N TYR A 99 -10.02 0.32 12.60
CA TYR A 99 -9.10 -0.38 11.69
C TYR A 99 -7.65 -0.36 12.18
N TRP A 100 -7.41 -0.30 13.51
CA TRP A 100 -6.05 -0.35 14.09
C TRP A 100 -5.35 -1.70 13.86
N ARG A 101 -6.14 -2.77 13.69
CA ARG A 101 -5.72 -4.14 13.34
C ARG A 101 -4.67 -4.74 14.30
N ASN A 102 -4.28 -5.98 14.05
CA ASN A 102 -3.40 -6.77 14.93
C ASN A 102 -1.97 -6.87 14.37
N GLN A 103 -1.13 -7.64 15.05
CA GLN A 103 0.24 -7.96 14.64
C GLN A 103 0.31 -8.56 13.22
N LYS A 104 -0.54 -9.55 12.91
CA LYS A 104 -0.51 -10.22 11.59
C LYS A 104 -0.74 -9.25 10.43
N TYR A 105 -1.63 -8.27 10.63
CA TYR A 105 -1.86 -7.23 9.62
C TYR A 105 -0.61 -6.34 9.41
N ARG A 106 0.14 -6.05 10.49
CA ARG A 106 1.39 -5.27 10.42
C ARG A 106 2.50 -6.05 9.72
N SER A 107 2.64 -7.35 10.01
CA SER A 107 3.53 -8.24 9.25
C SER A 107 3.15 -8.30 7.77
N MET A 108 1.85 -8.33 7.44
CA MET A 108 1.37 -8.27 6.06
C MET A 108 1.77 -6.96 5.36
N CYS A 109 1.61 -5.81 6.04
CA CYS A 109 2.07 -4.53 5.50
C CYS A 109 3.60 -4.52 5.27
N ASN A 110 4.37 -5.02 6.24
CA ASN A 110 5.83 -5.14 6.10
C ASN A 110 6.20 -6.07 4.93
N PHE A 111 5.52 -7.21 4.78
CA PHE A 111 5.71 -8.12 3.67
C PHE A 111 5.50 -7.43 2.30
N TRP A 112 4.37 -6.74 2.12
CA TRP A 112 4.07 -6.05 0.86
C TRP A 112 4.89 -4.79 0.60
N LEU A 113 5.54 -4.24 1.62
CA LEU A 113 6.51 -3.17 1.42
C LEU A 113 7.90 -3.74 1.10
N LYS A 114 8.37 -4.68 1.91
CA LYS A 114 9.77 -5.07 1.96
C LYS A 114 10.05 -6.45 1.38
N ASN A 115 9.24 -7.48 1.63
CA ASN A 115 9.67 -8.85 1.33
C ASN A 115 9.09 -9.41 0.03
N PHE A 116 7.97 -8.87 -0.47
CA PHE A 116 7.27 -9.44 -1.63
C PHE A 116 8.14 -9.48 -2.89
N TYR A 117 9.04 -8.51 -3.10
CA TYR A 117 9.86 -8.41 -4.32
C TYR A 117 10.83 -9.58 -4.49
N LYS A 118 11.23 -10.24 -3.40
CA LYS A 118 12.04 -11.47 -3.43
C LYS A 118 11.38 -12.56 -4.28
N TYR A 119 10.05 -12.59 -4.26
CA TYR A 119 9.23 -13.56 -5.00
C TYR A 119 8.92 -13.13 -6.43
N THR A 120 9.30 -11.91 -6.84
CA THR A 120 8.99 -11.36 -8.16
C THR A 120 10.17 -11.45 -9.13
N THR A 121 11.27 -12.10 -8.74
CA THR A 121 12.46 -12.28 -9.58
C THR A 121 12.11 -12.89 -10.94
N GLY A 122 12.54 -12.23 -12.02
CA GLY A 122 12.30 -12.69 -13.39
C GLY A 122 11.04 -12.10 -14.05
N TYR A 123 10.25 -11.30 -13.33
CA TYR A 123 9.15 -10.53 -13.89
C TYR A 123 9.53 -9.05 -14.01
N GLU A 124 9.04 -8.39 -15.07
CA GLU A 124 9.11 -6.95 -15.30
C GLU A 124 8.02 -6.22 -14.51
N TYR A 125 6.81 -6.81 -14.46
CA TYR A 125 5.66 -6.28 -13.74
C TYR A 125 4.96 -7.34 -12.91
N VAL A 126 4.46 -6.93 -11.75
CA VAL A 126 3.62 -7.77 -10.89
C VAL A 126 2.32 -7.08 -10.58
N MET A 127 1.22 -7.80 -10.80
CA MET A 127 -0.11 -7.40 -10.36
C MET A 127 -0.39 -8.03 -8.99
N ARG A 128 -0.64 -7.24 -7.96
CA ARG A 128 -1.26 -7.74 -6.73
C ARG A 128 -2.77 -7.69 -6.87
N ILE A 129 -3.42 -8.75 -6.41
CA ILE A 129 -4.85 -8.75 -6.11
C ILE A 129 -5.06 -9.42 -4.76
N ASP A 130 -5.73 -8.77 -3.82
CA ASP A 130 -6.08 -9.38 -2.54
C ASP A 130 -7.12 -10.50 -2.77
N ASP A 131 -7.15 -11.51 -1.90
CA ASP A 131 -8.01 -12.68 -2.05
C ASP A 131 -9.52 -12.37 -2.00
N ASP A 132 -9.91 -11.19 -1.55
CA ASP A 132 -11.28 -10.69 -1.51
C ASP A 132 -11.58 -9.63 -2.58
N SER A 133 -10.67 -9.42 -3.52
CA SER A 133 -10.80 -8.40 -4.56
C SER A 133 -11.44 -8.97 -5.82
N ILE A 134 -12.39 -8.24 -6.38
CA ILE A 134 -13.21 -8.69 -7.52
C ILE A 134 -13.11 -7.67 -8.66
N ILE A 135 -12.60 -8.12 -9.80
CA ILE A 135 -12.76 -7.43 -11.09
C ILE A 135 -14.16 -7.78 -11.60
N GLU A 136 -15.08 -6.83 -11.58
CA GLU A 136 -16.51 -7.11 -11.82
C GLU A 136 -16.89 -7.09 -13.30
N GLU A 137 -16.11 -6.40 -14.14
CA GLU A 137 -16.39 -6.28 -15.58
C GLU A 137 -15.23 -6.74 -16.47
N PRO A 138 -15.50 -7.17 -17.72
CA PRO A 138 -14.45 -7.55 -18.65
C PRO A 138 -13.52 -6.39 -19.01
N ILE A 139 -12.23 -6.57 -18.79
CA ILE A 139 -11.18 -5.62 -19.17
C ILE A 139 -10.77 -5.90 -20.62
N LYS A 140 -10.99 -4.93 -21.51
CA LYS A 140 -10.89 -5.13 -22.96
C LYS A 140 -9.46 -5.10 -23.52
N TYR A 141 -8.50 -4.59 -22.74
CA TYR A 141 -7.09 -4.44 -23.09
C TYR A 141 -6.18 -5.11 -22.05
N ASP A 142 -4.93 -5.37 -22.42
CA ASP A 142 -3.94 -5.96 -21.53
C ASP A 142 -3.35 -4.86 -20.64
N LEU A 143 -3.49 -5.02 -19.32
CA LEU A 143 -3.02 -4.03 -18.36
C LEU A 143 -1.49 -3.99 -18.26
N PHE A 144 -0.80 -5.12 -18.45
CA PHE A 144 0.65 -5.13 -18.42
C PHE A 144 1.24 -4.50 -19.68
N GLU A 145 0.62 -4.73 -20.84
CA GLU A 145 0.99 -4.04 -22.08
C GLU A 145 0.75 -2.52 -21.94
N LEU A 146 -0.35 -2.11 -21.31
CA LEU A 146 -0.59 -0.70 -21.00
C LEU A 146 0.50 -0.11 -20.10
N MET A 147 0.93 -0.83 -19.05
CA MET A 147 2.03 -0.40 -18.18
C MET A 147 3.31 -0.15 -19.00
N ARG A 148 3.69 -1.11 -19.85
CA ARG A 148 4.91 -1.03 -20.67
C ARG A 148 4.81 0.08 -21.72
N ASP A 149 3.72 0.14 -22.47
CA ASP A 149 3.55 1.05 -23.61
C ASP A 149 3.47 2.53 -23.18
N LYS A 150 3.05 2.77 -21.94
CA LYS A 150 3.02 4.11 -21.32
C LYS A 150 4.17 4.37 -20.36
N ASP A 151 5.08 3.41 -20.23
CA ASP A 151 6.21 3.46 -19.30
C ASP A 151 5.79 3.74 -17.85
N TYR A 152 4.65 3.20 -17.40
CA TYR A 152 4.20 3.37 -16.02
C TYR A 152 4.96 2.46 -15.05
N THR A 153 5.23 2.97 -13.85
CA THR A 153 5.86 2.22 -12.74
C THR A 153 4.83 1.68 -11.77
N TYR A 154 3.66 2.33 -11.67
CA TYR A 154 2.60 1.93 -10.76
C TYR A 154 1.21 2.22 -11.33
N MET A 155 0.29 1.30 -11.11
CA MET A 155 -1.11 1.44 -11.48
C MET A 155 -2.00 0.89 -10.38
N SER A 156 -3.11 1.57 -10.06
CA SER A 156 -4.18 1.03 -9.22
C SER A 156 -5.54 1.51 -9.70
N ASN A 157 -6.62 0.97 -9.12
CA ASN A 157 -7.99 1.27 -9.49
C ASN A 157 -8.66 2.32 -8.58
N ILE A 158 -8.20 2.47 -7.34
CA ILE A 158 -8.81 3.33 -6.33
C ILE A 158 -7.74 4.26 -5.76
N ILE A 159 -8.10 5.52 -5.54
CA ILE A 159 -7.30 6.46 -4.76
C ILE A 159 -8.07 6.75 -3.47
N HIS A 160 -7.39 6.88 -2.33
CA HIS A 160 -8.02 7.13 -1.04
C HIS A 160 -7.11 8.03 -0.18
N LEU A 161 -7.68 8.64 0.85
CA LEU A 161 -6.93 9.27 1.94
C LEU A 161 -6.89 8.28 3.10
N ASP A 162 -5.69 7.98 3.62
CA ASP A 162 -5.58 7.12 4.79
C ASP A 162 -5.61 7.92 6.11
N CYS A 163 -5.98 7.24 7.18
CA CYS A 163 -6.17 7.85 8.49
C CYS A 163 -4.88 8.48 9.04
N SER A 164 -4.96 9.72 9.51
CA SER A 164 -3.84 10.45 10.10
C SER A 164 -3.30 9.79 11.37
N LEU A 165 -4.15 9.19 12.22
CA LEU A 165 -3.71 8.47 13.41
C LEU A 165 -2.94 7.17 13.07
N CYS A 166 -3.34 6.46 12.01
CA CYS A 166 -2.60 5.29 11.54
C CYS A 166 -1.22 5.65 11.00
N ASN A 167 -1.10 6.84 10.41
CA ASN A 167 0.09 7.33 9.73
C ASN A 167 0.83 8.41 10.53
N TYR A 168 0.64 8.43 11.86
CA TYR A 168 1.36 9.34 12.75
C TYR A 168 2.87 9.29 12.51
N GLY A 169 3.50 10.46 12.34
CA GLY A 169 4.93 10.62 12.07
C GLY A 169 5.37 10.36 10.63
N MET A 170 4.48 9.95 9.72
CA MET A 170 4.85 9.54 8.37
C MET A 170 5.38 10.71 7.52
N LYS A 171 4.69 11.85 7.55
CA LYS A 171 5.10 13.03 6.80
C LYS A 171 6.45 13.54 7.29
N GLU A 172 6.63 13.62 8.61
CA GLU A 172 7.85 14.06 9.27
C GLU A 172 9.02 13.14 8.92
N PHE A 173 8.78 11.83 8.82
CA PHE A 173 9.78 10.87 8.38
C PHE A 173 10.27 11.18 6.96
N PHE A 174 9.37 11.37 5.99
CA PHE A 174 9.76 11.66 4.61
C PHE A 174 10.49 13.00 4.47
N ILE A 175 10.08 14.03 5.23
CA ILE A 175 10.79 15.32 5.28
C ILE A 175 12.22 15.11 5.79
N LYS A 176 12.38 14.46 6.96
CA LYS A 176 13.71 14.23 7.56
C LYS A 176 14.59 13.34 6.70
N TYR A 177 14.03 12.32 6.07
CA TYR A 177 14.74 11.44 5.15
C TYR A 177 15.35 12.24 3.99
N ASN A 178 14.55 13.13 3.38
CA ASN A 178 15.00 13.96 2.28
C ASN A 178 16.03 15.02 2.72
N GLU A 179 15.82 15.70 3.84
CA GLU A 179 16.78 16.66 4.41
C GLU A 179 18.15 16.00 4.72
N ALA A 180 18.15 14.78 5.24
CA ALA A 180 19.38 14.03 5.49
C ALA A 180 20.11 13.63 4.19
N ALA A 181 19.36 13.33 3.13
CA ALA A 181 19.92 13.02 1.82
C ALA A 181 20.57 14.24 1.16
N GLU A 182 19.98 15.42 1.32
CA GLU A 182 20.54 16.70 0.84
C GLU A 182 21.85 17.03 1.56
N ALA A 183 21.86 16.99 2.90
CA ALA A 183 23.04 17.26 3.70
C ALA A 183 24.21 16.30 3.38
N THR A 184 23.92 15.02 3.16
CA THR A 184 24.95 14.03 2.78
C THR A 184 25.54 14.34 1.41
N ALA A 185 24.72 14.80 0.46
CA ALA A 185 25.19 15.16 -0.87
C ALA A 185 26.02 16.46 -0.86
N GLU A 186 25.64 17.45 -0.07
CA GLU A 186 26.41 18.69 0.12
C GLU A 186 27.77 18.40 0.75
N ALA A 187 27.81 17.64 1.84
CA ALA A 187 29.07 17.23 2.49
C ALA A 187 29.98 16.41 1.55
N THR A 188 29.39 15.59 0.68
CA THR A 188 30.17 14.83 -0.32
C THR A 188 30.65 15.71 -1.47
N ALA A 189 29.87 16.70 -1.91
CA ALA A 189 30.30 17.67 -2.92
C ALA A 189 31.44 18.56 -2.40
N GLU A 190 31.40 18.93 -1.12
CA GLU A 190 32.49 19.65 -0.44
C GLU A 190 33.74 18.77 -0.29
N ALA A 191 33.58 17.49 0.08
CA ALA A 191 34.71 16.56 0.24
C ALA A 191 35.34 16.10 -1.10
N THR A 192 34.55 16.01 -2.17
CA THR A 192 35.04 15.62 -3.52
C THR A 192 35.73 16.76 -4.26
N ALA A 193 35.65 18.00 -3.76
CA ALA A 193 36.53 19.10 -4.18
C ALA A 193 38.00 18.87 -3.76
N GLU A 194 38.28 17.91 -2.85
CA GLU A 194 39.63 17.65 -2.32
C GLU A 194 40.17 16.22 -2.54
N ALA A 195 39.43 15.27 -3.15
CA ALA A 195 39.97 13.94 -3.42
C ALA A 195 39.30 13.18 -4.58
N THR A 196 40.12 12.66 -5.50
CA THR A 196 39.74 11.63 -6.48
C THR A 196 39.71 10.25 -5.83
N ALA A 197 38.52 9.78 -5.45
CA ALA A 197 38.28 8.37 -5.16
C ALA A 197 36.81 8.01 -5.43
N GLU A 198 36.58 6.91 -6.14
CA GLU A 198 35.25 6.33 -6.36
C GLU A 198 34.61 5.96 -5.01
N SER A 199 33.72 6.81 -4.49
CA SER A 199 32.84 6.45 -3.39
C SER A 199 31.56 5.82 -3.95
N THR A 200 31.28 4.57 -3.60
CA THR A 200 29.99 3.91 -3.81
C THR A 200 28.93 4.58 -2.94
N GLN A 201 28.41 5.71 -3.40
CA GLN A 201 27.30 6.42 -2.76
C GLN A 201 26.01 5.66 -3.06
N THR A 202 25.25 5.30 -2.03
CA THR A 202 23.89 4.77 -2.23
C THR A 202 23.04 5.87 -2.88
N PRO A 203 22.44 5.62 -4.06
CA PRO A 203 21.52 6.57 -4.67
C PRO A 203 20.38 6.91 -3.70
N THR A 204 19.98 8.17 -3.61
CA THR A 204 18.84 8.60 -2.78
C THR A 204 17.87 9.43 -3.61
N ILE A 205 16.57 9.24 -3.38
CA ILE A 205 15.54 10.08 -3.99
C ILE A 205 15.64 11.50 -3.42
N LYS A 206 15.92 12.47 -4.28
CA LYS A 206 15.91 13.89 -3.93
C LYS A 206 14.60 14.53 -4.37
N THR A 207 13.93 15.18 -3.44
CA THR A 207 12.70 15.94 -3.69
C THR A 207 12.68 17.20 -2.85
N THR A 208 11.67 18.04 -3.03
CA THR A 208 11.48 19.26 -2.21
C THR A 208 10.44 19.00 -1.13
N ARG A 209 10.53 19.71 0.01
CA ARG A 209 9.50 19.69 1.04
C ARG A 209 8.09 19.97 0.52
N ASP A 210 7.95 20.86 -0.46
CA ASP A 210 6.65 21.19 -1.07
C ASP A 210 6.02 19.99 -1.78
N LYS A 211 6.80 19.27 -2.58
CA LYS A 211 6.37 18.00 -3.20
C LYS A 211 5.97 16.94 -2.19
N ILE A 212 6.64 16.87 -1.03
CA ILE A 212 6.22 15.98 0.06
C ILE A 212 4.88 16.45 0.62
N ASN A 213 4.72 17.75 0.91
CA ASN A 213 3.47 18.30 1.43
C ASN A 213 2.27 18.02 0.51
N GLU A 214 2.46 18.05 -0.82
CA GLU A 214 1.40 17.73 -1.80
C GLU A 214 0.86 16.29 -1.69
N LEU A 215 1.63 15.37 -1.10
CA LEU A 215 1.24 13.96 -0.90
C LEU A 215 0.46 13.74 0.40
N PHE A 216 0.19 14.80 1.16
CA PHE A 216 -0.58 14.74 2.39
C PHE A 216 -1.67 15.82 2.43
N MET A 217 -2.74 15.51 3.16
CA MET A 217 -3.75 16.47 3.56
C MET A 217 -3.61 16.77 5.05
N GLU A 218 -3.54 18.04 5.43
CA GLU A 218 -3.46 18.44 6.83
C GLU A 218 -4.75 18.14 7.58
N HIS A 219 -4.61 17.77 8.84
CA HIS A 219 -5.69 17.42 9.73
C HIS A 219 -5.38 17.90 11.14
N THR A 220 -5.99 19.02 11.53
CA THR A 220 -5.95 19.51 12.90
C THR A 220 -6.93 18.73 13.77
N LEU A 221 -6.41 18.00 14.76
CA LEU A 221 -7.22 17.30 15.76
C LEU A 221 -7.22 18.10 17.07
N LYS A 222 -8.37 18.65 17.43
CA LYS A 222 -8.57 19.47 18.64
C LYS A 222 -9.09 18.64 19.82
N SER A 223 -8.86 19.14 21.03
CA SER A 223 -9.24 18.51 22.31
C SER A 223 -10.74 18.31 22.53
N ASP A 224 -11.59 19.00 21.77
CA ASP A 224 -13.03 18.79 21.76
C ASP A 224 -13.48 17.57 20.92
N SER A 225 -12.57 16.98 20.14
CA SER A 225 -12.82 15.74 19.38
C SER A 225 -12.70 14.50 20.26
N GLY A 226 -13.66 13.58 20.12
CA GLY A 226 -13.60 12.25 20.77
C GLY A 226 -12.37 11.42 20.38
N TYR A 227 -11.72 11.73 19.27
CA TYR A 227 -10.48 11.07 18.84
C TYR A 227 -9.20 11.67 19.45
N PHE A 228 -9.27 12.84 20.10
CA PHE A 228 -8.10 13.48 20.70
C PHE A 228 -7.51 12.65 21.85
N GLU A 229 -8.36 12.05 22.69
CA GLU A 229 -7.90 11.13 23.72
C GLU A 229 -7.25 9.88 23.14
N ASN A 230 -7.68 9.41 21.96
CA ASN A 230 -7.00 8.32 21.27
C ASN A 230 -5.61 8.76 20.77
N PHE A 231 -5.49 9.98 20.24
CA PHE A 231 -4.18 10.54 19.91
C PHE A 231 -3.26 10.61 21.13
N LYS A 232 -3.73 11.10 22.28
CA LYS A 232 -2.91 11.17 23.51
C LYS A 232 -2.40 9.80 23.95
N LYS A 233 -3.27 8.77 23.90
CA LYS A 233 -2.88 7.38 24.18
C LYS A 233 -1.79 6.89 23.21
N LEU A 234 -1.96 7.13 21.91
CA LEU A 234 -0.97 6.79 20.90
C LEU A 234 0.36 7.52 21.14
N TYR A 235 0.30 8.83 21.37
CA TYR A 235 1.46 9.68 21.63
C TYR A 235 2.22 9.17 22.86
N LYS A 236 1.52 8.88 23.96
CA LYS A 236 2.12 8.29 25.16
C LYS A 236 2.74 6.94 24.87
N GLY A 237 2.04 6.05 24.17
CA GLY A 237 2.55 4.74 23.83
C GLY A 237 3.79 4.79 22.92
N ILE A 238 3.93 5.81 22.08
CA ILE A 238 5.11 5.94 21.20
C ILE A 238 6.26 6.64 21.93
N ASN A 239 6.00 7.77 22.57
CA ASN A 239 7.02 8.70 23.07
C ASN A 239 7.32 8.54 24.57
N ASP A 240 6.59 7.65 25.27
CA ASP A 240 6.70 7.45 26.71
C ASP A 240 6.51 8.76 27.51
N ALA A 241 5.68 9.66 26.98
CA ALA A 241 5.43 11.01 27.50
C ALA A 241 3.97 11.44 27.31
N GLU A 242 3.45 12.25 28.24
CA GLU A 242 2.11 12.83 28.12
C GLU A 242 2.09 13.98 27.08
N TYR A 243 1.03 14.04 26.28
CA TYR A 243 0.80 15.16 25.38
C TYR A 243 0.08 16.29 26.12
N LEU A 244 0.67 17.48 26.13
CA LEU A 244 0.19 18.65 26.90
C LEU A 244 -0.55 19.69 26.05
N GLY A 245 -0.56 19.55 24.73
CA GLY A 245 -1.27 20.46 23.84
C GLY A 245 -2.79 20.27 23.89
N ASP A 246 -3.52 21.27 23.43
CA ASP A 246 -4.98 21.28 23.29
C ASP A 246 -5.45 20.93 21.86
N SER A 247 -4.49 20.79 20.94
CA SER A 247 -4.67 20.46 19.53
C SER A 247 -3.36 19.88 18.98
N VAL A 248 -3.46 19.07 17.93
CA VAL A 248 -2.31 18.53 17.21
C VAL A 248 -2.54 18.63 15.71
N GLU A 249 -1.50 19.01 14.97
CA GLU A 249 -1.48 18.89 13.51
C GLU A 249 -1.02 17.50 13.11
N LEU A 250 -1.85 16.80 12.35
CA LEU A 250 -1.57 15.50 11.78
C LEU A 250 -1.72 15.56 10.27
N SER A 251 -1.23 14.54 9.57
CA SER A 251 -1.30 14.50 8.11
C SER A 251 -1.87 13.18 7.61
N MET A 252 -2.82 13.25 6.68
CA MET A 252 -3.45 12.11 6.01
C MET A 252 -2.79 11.89 4.65
N PRO A 253 -2.10 10.76 4.42
CA PRO A 253 -1.45 10.52 3.12
C PRO A 253 -2.47 10.18 2.04
N PHE A 254 -2.24 10.68 0.83
CA PHE A 254 -2.86 10.14 -0.37
C PHE A 254 -2.30 8.74 -0.65
N MET A 255 -3.17 7.80 -1.02
CA MET A 255 -2.76 6.47 -1.41
C MET A 255 -3.53 5.97 -2.63
N TYR A 256 -2.80 5.35 -3.55
CA TYR A 256 -3.37 4.37 -4.47
C TYR A 256 -3.61 3.08 -3.68
N TYR A 257 -4.87 2.63 -3.66
CA TYR A 257 -5.27 1.53 -2.82
C TYR A 257 -4.82 0.20 -3.41
N ASN A 258 -3.81 -0.41 -2.80
CA ASN A 258 -3.02 -1.47 -3.43
C ASN A 258 -3.59 -2.89 -3.25
N ASN A 259 -4.84 -3.03 -2.78
CA ASN A 259 -5.52 -4.33 -2.84
C ASN A 259 -5.73 -4.80 -4.29
N PHE A 260 -5.67 -3.85 -5.25
CA PHE A 260 -5.32 -4.08 -6.63
C PHE A 260 -4.24 -3.06 -7.01
N ASN A 261 -3.09 -3.52 -7.47
CA ASN A 261 -2.11 -2.68 -8.15
C ASN A 261 -1.26 -3.48 -9.13
N ILE A 262 -0.64 -2.79 -10.08
CA ILE A 262 0.46 -3.31 -10.89
C ILE A 262 1.69 -2.46 -10.60
N ILE A 263 2.83 -3.09 -10.33
CA ILE A 263 4.09 -2.43 -10.01
C ILE A 263 5.23 -2.93 -10.90
N SER A 264 6.10 -2.00 -11.32
CA SER A 264 7.37 -2.31 -11.99
C SER A 264 8.36 -2.90 -10.99
N VAL A 265 8.79 -4.13 -11.24
CA VAL A 265 9.76 -4.84 -10.38
C VAL A 265 11.13 -4.16 -10.44
N ASP A 266 11.57 -3.77 -11.64
CA ASP A 266 12.86 -3.09 -11.83
C ASP A 266 12.90 -1.74 -11.11
N THR A 267 11.79 -0.99 -11.16
CA THR A 267 11.70 0.29 -10.45
C THR A 267 11.75 0.07 -8.94
N TRP A 268 10.96 -0.86 -8.40
CA TRP A 268 10.95 -1.12 -6.97
C TRP A 268 12.32 -1.56 -6.43
N ASN A 269 13.08 -2.32 -7.23
CA ASN A 269 14.42 -2.80 -6.86
C ASN A 269 15.54 -1.76 -7.02
N LYS A 270 15.24 -0.53 -7.44
CA LYS A 270 16.27 0.50 -7.52
C LYS A 270 16.87 0.80 -6.14
N PRO A 271 18.20 0.98 -6.04
CA PRO A 271 18.88 1.21 -4.77
C PRO A 271 18.27 2.34 -3.94
N GLU A 272 17.86 3.44 -4.59
CA GLU A 272 17.23 4.60 -3.94
C GLU A 272 15.86 4.30 -3.33
N ILE A 273 15.07 3.41 -3.94
CA ILE A 273 13.79 2.98 -3.38
C ILE A 273 14.03 2.01 -2.23
N GLN A 274 14.95 1.06 -2.41
CA GLN A 274 15.28 0.07 -1.38
C GLN A 274 15.91 0.71 -0.14
N ASP A 275 16.67 1.80 -0.29
CA ASP A 275 17.18 2.57 0.85
C ASP A 275 16.05 3.18 1.68
N ILE A 276 15.06 3.83 1.05
CA ILE A 276 13.89 4.36 1.76
C ILE A 276 13.12 3.25 2.47
N VAL A 277 12.86 2.13 1.79
CA VAL A 277 12.17 0.96 2.36
C VAL A 277 12.91 0.46 3.61
N LYS A 278 14.24 0.35 3.54
CA LYS A 278 15.08 -0.02 4.68
C LYS A 278 14.96 1.01 5.81
N LYS A 279 15.01 2.30 5.52
CA LYS A 279 14.86 3.35 6.54
C LYS A 279 13.49 3.34 7.21
N ILE A 280 12.42 3.05 6.47
CA ILE A 280 11.08 2.87 7.05
C ILE A 280 11.05 1.67 8.00
N ASP A 281 11.63 0.54 7.59
CA ASP A 281 11.70 -0.66 8.41
C ASP A 281 12.45 -0.40 9.72
N GLU A 282 13.58 0.30 9.67
CA GLU A 282 14.38 0.72 10.83
C GLU A 282 13.58 1.58 11.84
N GLN A 283 12.61 2.38 11.41
CA GLN A 283 11.76 3.18 12.33
C GLN A 283 10.75 2.35 13.13
N GLY A 284 10.30 1.22 12.58
CA GLY A 284 9.33 0.35 13.23
C GLY A 284 7.87 0.85 13.27
N TYR A 285 7.53 1.98 12.65
CA TYR A 285 6.16 2.55 12.70
C TYR A 285 5.10 1.77 11.92
N ILE A 286 5.48 0.82 11.08
CA ILE A 286 4.55 -0.22 10.60
C ILE A 286 3.99 -1.01 11.78
N TYR A 287 4.82 -1.29 12.79
CA TYR A 287 4.45 -2.08 13.96
C TYR A 287 3.88 -1.22 15.09
N TYR A 288 4.52 -0.10 15.45
CA TYR A 288 4.08 0.75 16.56
C TYR A 288 2.85 1.61 16.25
N CYS A 289 2.75 2.16 15.04
CA CYS A 289 1.56 2.87 14.61
C CYS A 289 0.65 1.88 13.86
N ARG A 290 0.38 2.15 12.59
CA ARG A 290 -0.19 1.21 11.62
C ARG A 290 0.19 1.69 10.23
N TRP A 291 1.44 2.06 9.96
CA TRP A 291 1.79 2.53 8.61
C TRP A 291 1.44 1.44 7.59
N GLY A 292 0.57 1.80 6.65
CA GLY A 292 0.10 0.87 5.63
C GLY A 292 1.09 0.78 4.47
N ASP A 293 1.15 -0.37 3.83
CA ASP A 293 1.92 -0.55 2.60
C ASP A 293 1.36 0.27 1.43
N ALA A 294 0.05 0.48 1.34
CA ALA A 294 -0.57 1.31 0.31
C ALA A 294 -0.11 2.79 0.31
N PRO A 295 -0.20 3.55 1.42
CA PRO A 295 0.34 4.92 1.45
C PRO A 295 1.86 4.95 1.28
N LEU A 296 2.59 3.99 1.85
CA LEU A 296 4.05 3.94 1.72
C LEU A 296 4.49 3.71 0.27
N GLN A 297 3.95 2.71 -0.42
CA GLN A 297 4.24 2.47 -1.85
C GLN A 297 3.89 3.70 -2.70
N THR A 298 2.74 4.32 -2.43
CA THR A 298 2.30 5.53 -3.14
C THR A 298 3.28 6.67 -2.98
N ILE A 299 3.67 7.00 -1.73
CA ILE A 299 4.58 8.11 -1.47
C ILE A 299 5.95 7.81 -2.06
N ILE A 300 6.53 6.64 -1.80
CA ILE A 300 7.86 6.27 -2.30
C ILE A 300 7.94 6.41 -3.82
N LEU A 301 6.97 5.86 -4.54
CA LEU A 301 6.94 5.93 -6.00
C LEU A 301 6.62 7.32 -6.51
N SER A 302 5.82 8.12 -5.79
CA SER A 302 5.51 9.50 -6.18
C SER A 302 6.72 10.41 -6.03
N LEU A 303 7.52 10.18 -4.98
CA LEU A 303 8.79 10.85 -4.78
C LEU A 303 9.82 10.42 -5.82
N TYR A 304 9.79 9.14 -6.22
CA TYR A 304 10.64 8.62 -7.28
C TYR A 304 10.31 9.25 -8.65
N ASP A 305 9.09 9.06 -9.11
CA ASP A 305 8.56 9.64 -10.34
C ASP A 305 7.03 9.59 -10.37
N SER A 306 6.40 10.66 -9.90
CA SER A 306 4.93 10.79 -9.91
C SER A 306 4.30 10.80 -11.29
N SER A 307 5.05 11.11 -12.36
CA SER A 307 4.51 11.12 -13.74
C SER A 307 4.25 9.72 -14.29
N ARG A 308 4.83 8.69 -13.64
CA ARG A 308 4.74 7.29 -14.05
C ARG A 308 3.76 6.47 -13.21
N ILE A 309 2.95 7.14 -12.38
CA ILE A 309 1.88 6.52 -11.59
C ILE A 309 0.53 6.83 -12.23
N THR A 310 -0.34 5.84 -12.35
CA THR A 310 -1.64 6.02 -12.98
C THR A 310 -2.81 5.35 -12.24
N LYS A 311 -4.01 5.90 -12.44
CA LYS A 311 -5.27 5.25 -12.04
C LYS A 311 -5.91 4.63 -13.28
N VAL A 312 -6.30 3.36 -13.19
CA VAL A 312 -7.10 2.69 -14.21
C VAL A 312 -8.53 2.53 -13.74
N ASN A 313 -9.50 2.81 -14.61
CA ASN A 313 -10.92 2.69 -14.27
C ASN A 313 -11.51 1.41 -14.87
N PHE A 314 -12.02 0.55 -13.99
CA PHE A 314 -12.93 -0.54 -14.30
C PHE A 314 -13.72 -0.90 -13.03
N LYS A 315 -14.88 -1.54 -13.18
CA LYS A 315 -15.70 -1.99 -12.03
C LYS A 315 -14.91 -2.97 -11.18
N TYR A 316 -14.66 -2.57 -9.94
CA TYR A 316 -13.80 -3.28 -9.02
C TYR A 316 -14.26 -3.07 -7.59
N SER A 317 -14.39 -4.15 -6.82
CA SER A 317 -14.74 -4.07 -5.41
C SER A 317 -13.91 -4.95 -4.51
N LYS A 318 -13.84 -4.55 -3.25
CA LYS A 318 -13.36 -5.37 -2.11
C LYS A 318 -14.52 -5.76 -1.20
N ARG A 319 -14.28 -6.70 -0.27
CA ARG A 319 -15.32 -7.22 0.63
C ARG A 319 -16.14 -6.12 1.31
N LEU A 320 -15.47 -5.17 1.97
CA LEU A 320 -16.14 -4.10 2.74
C LEU A 320 -17.04 -3.20 1.87
N GLN A 321 -16.81 -3.13 0.56
CA GLN A 321 -17.68 -2.39 -0.36
C GLN A 321 -18.92 -3.19 -0.76
N ARG A 322 -18.90 -4.51 -0.63
CA ARG A 322 -20.02 -5.41 -0.96
C ARG A 322 -20.84 -5.81 0.26
N GLU A 323 -20.29 -5.68 1.46
CA GLU A 323 -20.96 -6.01 2.71
C GLU A 323 -21.61 -4.77 3.33
N ALA A 324 -22.84 -4.95 3.82
CA ALA A 324 -23.46 -3.99 4.72
C ALA A 324 -23.06 -4.33 6.16
N PHE A 325 -22.65 -3.34 6.95
CA PHE A 325 -22.31 -3.52 8.36
C PHE A 325 -23.09 -2.54 9.22
N LYS A 326 -23.29 -2.87 10.49
CA LYS A 326 -23.88 -1.95 11.46
C LYS A 326 -22.75 -1.24 12.20
N ASP A 327 -22.84 0.08 12.33
CA ASP A 327 -21.96 0.82 13.24
C ASP A 327 -22.36 0.61 14.71
N ASP A 328 -21.61 1.22 15.62
CA ASP A 328 -21.84 1.14 17.07
C ASP A 328 -23.21 1.74 17.48
N ASN A 329 -23.83 2.54 16.62
CA ASN A 329 -25.19 3.09 16.81
C ASN A 329 -26.28 2.22 16.16
N GLY A 330 -25.90 1.07 15.58
CA GLY A 330 -26.81 0.17 14.89
C GLY A 330 -27.21 0.62 13.49
N ALA A 331 -26.65 1.71 12.98
CA ALA A 331 -26.93 2.22 11.64
C ALA A 331 -26.29 1.30 10.59
N LEU A 332 -27.08 0.89 9.58
CA LEU A 332 -26.61 0.05 8.50
C LEU A 332 -25.86 0.90 7.47
N HIS A 333 -24.59 0.60 7.25
CA HIS A 333 -23.72 1.23 6.27
C HIS A 333 -23.43 0.24 5.15
N SER A 334 -23.50 0.71 3.89
CA SER A 334 -22.94 0.00 2.73
C SER A 334 -21.95 0.93 2.02
N PHE A 335 -20.77 0.41 1.70
CA PHE A 335 -19.71 1.19 1.02
C PHE A 335 -19.69 0.97 -0.50
N MET A 336 -20.84 0.65 -1.11
CA MET A 336 -20.94 0.52 -2.57
C MET A 336 -20.84 1.94 -3.19
N PRO A 337 -19.81 2.25 -3.98
CA PRO A 337 -19.76 3.54 -4.67
C PRO A 337 -20.92 3.67 -5.66
N ASN A 338 -21.52 4.87 -5.74
CA ASN A 338 -22.61 5.16 -6.67
C ASN A 338 -22.17 5.01 -8.14
N ASP A 339 -20.89 5.28 -8.43
CA ASP A 339 -20.24 5.04 -9.72
C ASP A 339 -18.72 4.78 -9.51
N TYR A 340 -18.06 4.15 -10.48
CA TYR A 340 -16.63 3.77 -10.37
C TYR A 340 -15.67 4.86 -10.86
N GLU A 341 -16.18 5.92 -11.48
CA GLU A 341 -15.38 7.09 -11.88
C GLU A 341 -15.08 7.95 -10.65
N ASN A 342 -16.04 8.04 -9.72
CA ASN A 342 -16.04 8.79 -8.47
C ASN A 342 -15.94 7.88 -7.22
N ASN A 343 -15.35 6.69 -7.35
CA ASN A 343 -15.18 5.71 -6.26
C ASN A 343 -14.14 6.11 -5.19
N SER A 344 -13.58 7.31 -5.30
CA SER A 344 -12.60 7.87 -4.37
C SER A 344 -13.24 9.03 -3.61
N CYS A 345 -12.91 9.16 -2.32
CA CYS A 345 -13.20 10.36 -1.53
C CYS A 345 -12.54 11.64 -2.09
N ILE A 346 -11.67 11.50 -3.10
CA ILE A 346 -10.93 12.57 -3.77
C ILE A 346 -11.53 12.88 -5.16
N ALA A 347 -12.33 11.98 -5.74
CA ALA A 347 -12.82 12.10 -7.12
C ALA A 347 -14.11 12.95 -7.28
N LYS A 348 -14.84 13.23 -6.19
CA LYS A 348 -15.91 14.24 -6.22
C LYS A 348 -15.29 15.64 -6.32
N ASN A 349 -15.06 16.13 -7.54
CA ASN A 349 -14.97 17.56 -7.84
C ASN A 349 -15.00 17.84 -9.35
N SER A 350 -16.10 17.48 -10.01
CA SER A 350 -16.46 18.13 -11.28
C SER A 350 -17.75 18.94 -11.07
N GLN A 351 -17.59 20.26 -11.13
CA GLN A 351 -18.62 21.29 -11.14
C GLN A 351 -19.30 21.60 -9.79
N ASN A 352 -18.98 22.79 -9.26
CA ASN A 352 -19.60 23.50 -8.14
C ASN A 352 -19.35 22.94 -6.73
N GLU A 353 -18.15 23.20 -6.19
CA GLU A 353 -17.90 23.83 -4.88
C GLU A 353 -16.39 23.84 -4.61
N ARG A 354 -15.78 25.03 -4.60
CA ARG A 354 -14.38 25.20 -4.16
C ARG A 354 -14.35 25.06 -2.64
N SER A 355 -14.05 23.87 -2.15
CA SER A 355 -13.40 23.66 -0.85
C SER A 355 -12.01 23.06 -1.07
N GLU A 356 -11.06 23.46 -0.23
CA GLU A 356 -9.60 23.47 -0.44
C GLU A 356 -8.92 22.09 -0.53
N CYS A 357 -9.65 20.98 -0.73
CA CYS A 357 -9.13 19.60 -0.71
C CYS A 357 -8.47 19.11 -2.02
N VAL A 358 -8.70 19.72 -3.19
CA VAL A 358 -8.40 19.08 -4.50
C VAL A 358 -7.43 19.85 -5.40
N ALA A 359 -7.03 21.08 -5.04
CA ALA A 359 -6.21 21.91 -5.92
C ALA A 359 -4.76 21.39 -6.11
N ALA A 360 -4.23 20.59 -5.18
CA ALA A 360 -2.86 20.06 -5.25
C ALA A 360 -2.78 18.75 -6.06
N ALA A 361 -3.68 17.77 -5.82
CA ALA A 361 -3.67 16.48 -6.51
C ALA A 361 -4.16 16.55 -7.97
N ALA A 362 -5.07 17.48 -8.31
CA ALA A 362 -5.64 17.58 -9.65
C ALA A 362 -4.65 18.12 -10.72
N LYS A 363 -3.57 18.81 -10.33
CA LYS A 363 -2.60 19.35 -11.29
C LYS A 363 -1.76 18.28 -11.99
N ASN A 364 -1.60 17.10 -11.38
CA ASN A 364 -0.85 15.97 -11.96
C ASN A 364 -1.75 14.93 -12.65
N LEU A 365 -3.09 15.06 -12.57
CA LEU A 365 -4.04 14.14 -13.21
C LEU A 365 -4.55 14.61 -14.58
N GLN A 366 -4.08 15.78 -15.07
CA GLN A 366 -4.49 16.37 -16.36
C GLN A 366 -3.35 16.63 -17.35
N LYS A 367 -2.25 15.87 -17.29
CA LYS A 367 -1.25 15.87 -18.36
C LYS A 367 -0.95 14.47 -18.86
#